data_AF-A0A6M5YN31-F1
#
_entry.id   AF-A0A6M5YN31-F1
#
_cell.length_a   1.000
_cell.length_b   1.000
_cell.length_c   1.000
_cell.angle_alpha   90.00
_cell.angle_beta   90.00
_cell.angle_gamma   90.00
#
_symmetry.space_group_name_H-M   'P 1'
#
loop_
_entity.id
_entity.type
_entity.pdbx_description
1 polymer ?
#
loop_
_entity_poly.entity_id
_entity_poly.type
_entity_poly.pdbx_seq_one_letter_code
_entity_poly.pdbx_strand_id
1 'polypeptide(L)'
;MRRLAISSLLLSGALLGSGCGANTSPTTPPDPKVADARDKINDAEKATVEAAKSKRDEYARAMQKRLDELTAKFDALNVRAARAEGQTKKDLDTKLEEAKVKRDAAAKKLGELKEASHDRWEKVKDGVENAFEDLKKAVE
;
A
#
# COMPACT_ATOMS: atom_id res chain seq x y z
N MET A 1 24.20 40.44 -18.93
CA MET A 1 23.74 41.21 -20.11
C MET A 1 23.05 40.22 -21.03
N ARG A 2 21.79 40.30 -21.45
CA ARG A 2 20.81 41.40 -21.58
C ARG A 2 19.41 40.84 -21.35
N ARG A 3 18.56 41.64 -20.71
CA ARG A 3 17.10 41.48 -20.61
C ARG A 3 16.44 41.83 -21.95
N LEU A 4 15.33 41.16 -22.27
CA LEU A 4 14.22 41.62 -23.13
C LEU A 4 12.98 40.96 -22.50
N ALA A 5 12.25 41.56 -21.56
CA ALA A 5 11.48 42.81 -21.59
C ALA A 5 10.50 42.86 -22.78
N ILE A 6 9.38 42.15 -22.66
CA ILE A 6 8.17 42.46 -23.43
C ILE A 6 7.24 43.19 -22.46
N SER A 7 7.24 44.52 -22.63
CA SER A 7 6.38 45.45 -21.92
C SER A 7 4.95 45.33 -22.43
N SER A 8 4.02 45.14 -21.50
CA SER A 8 2.83 45.98 -21.36
C SER A 8 1.81 46.02 -22.51
N LEU A 9 0.74 45.22 -22.37
CA LEU A 9 -0.60 45.76 -22.57
C LEU A 9 -1.38 45.60 -21.25
N LEU A 10 -1.34 46.64 -20.43
CA LEU A 10 -2.19 46.79 -19.26
C LEU A 10 -3.55 47.31 -19.75
N LEU A 11 -4.59 46.50 -19.62
CA LEU A 11 -5.95 47.00 -19.53
C LEU A 11 -6.47 46.70 -18.13
N SER A 12 -6.21 47.63 -17.21
CA SER A 12 -6.83 47.64 -15.89
C SER A 12 -8.31 47.95 -16.03
N GLY A 13 -9.16 47.00 -15.61
CA GLY A 13 -10.53 47.22 -15.20
C GLY A 13 -10.66 46.84 -13.73
N ALA A 14 -10.79 47.85 -12.88
CA ALA A 14 -10.89 47.79 -11.41
C ALA A 14 -12.16 47.02 -10.95
N LEU A 15 -12.01 46.04 -10.06
CA LEU A 15 -12.35 46.07 -8.61
C LEU A 15 -13.82 45.74 -8.22
N LEU A 16 -13.89 44.82 -7.25
CA LEU A 16 -14.94 44.55 -6.25
C LEU A 16 -16.09 43.61 -6.63
N GLY A 17 -15.95 42.36 -6.17
CA GLY A 17 -17.03 41.41 -5.97
C GLY A 17 -16.58 40.31 -5.03
N SER A 18 -16.89 40.44 -3.74
CA SER A 18 -16.84 39.35 -2.77
C SER A 18 -17.65 38.16 -3.29
N GLY A 19 -17.02 37.01 -3.48
CA GLY A 19 -17.71 35.82 -3.93
C GLY A 19 -16.81 34.60 -3.93
N CYS A 20 -16.66 33.95 -2.78
CA CYS A 20 -16.35 32.52 -2.75
C CYS A 20 -17.50 31.79 -3.46
N GLY A 21 -17.18 31.04 -4.53
CA GLY A 21 -18.11 30.09 -5.15
C GLY A 21 -18.25 30.26 -6.65
N ALA A 22 -17.54 29.43 -7.41
CA ALA A 22 -17.97 28.99 -8.73
C ALA A 22 -17.28 27.66 -9.05
N ASN A 23 -17.93 26.58 -8.62
CA ASN A 23 -17.73 25.26 -9.20
C ASN A 23 -18.13 25.37 -10.67
N THR A 24 -17.18 25.53 -11.58
CA THR A 24 -17.47 25.52 -13.02
C THR A 24 -17.67 24.07 -13.47
N SER A 25 -18.87 23.54 -13.23
CA SER A 25 -19.40 22.46 -14.05
C SER A 25 -19.49 22.97 -15.49
N PRO A 26 -18.97 22.25 -16.50
CA PRO A 26 -19.12 22.65 -17.89
C PRO A 26 -20.61 22.75 -18.22
N THR A 27 -21.07 23.94 -18.61
CA THR A 27 -22.50 24.22 -18.91
C THR A 27 -22.86 23.97 -20.38
N THR A 28 -21.96 23.35 -21.15
CA THR A 28 -22.18 22.90 -22.54
C THR A 28 -22.08 21.37 -22.57
N PRO A 29 -22.99 20.65 -23.25
CA PRO A 29 -22.81 19.21 -23.48
C PRO A 29 -21.41 18.93 -24.04
N PRO A 30 -20.68 17.94 -23.51
CA PRO A 30 -19.33 17.66 -23.99
C PRO A 30 -19.38 17.30 -25.47
N ASP A 31 -18.49 17.91 -26.25
CA ASP A 31 -18.31 17.52 -27.65
C ASP A 31 -18.13 15.99 -27.73
N PRO A 32 -18.76 15.29 -28.68
CA PRO A 32 -18.68 13.82 -28.76
C PRO A 32 -17.23 13.29 -28.78
N LYS A 33 -16.30 14.06 -29.36
CA LYS A 33 -14.86 13.74 -29.37
C LYS A 33 -14.21 13.88 -27.99
N VAL A 34 -14.64 14.84 -27.18
CA VAL A 34 -14.17 15.05 -25.80
C VAL A 34 -14.74 13.97 -24.88
N ALA A 35 -16.00 13.55 -25.10
CA ALA A 35 -16.59 12.41 -24.40
C ALA A 35 -15.84 11.11 -24.70
N ASP A 36 -15.63 10.78 -25.98
CA ASP A 36 -14.85 9.60 -26.41
C ASP A 36 -13.41 9.61 -25.87
N ALA A 37 -12.75 10.76 -25.85
CA ALA A 37 -11.42 10.89 -25.26
C ALA A 37 -11.42 10.62 -23.74
N ARG A 38 -12.44 11.10 -23.00
CA ARG A 38 -12.58 10.84 -21.55
C ARG A 38 -12.83 9.36 -21.26
N ASP A 39 -13.70 8.72 -22.04
CA ASP A 39 -14.01 7.30 -21.88
C ASP A 39 -12.77 6.44 -22.09
N LYS A 40 -11.98 6.74 -23.12
CA LYS A 40 -10.70 6.05 -23.38
C LYS A 40 -9.68 6.22 -22.24
N ILE A 41 -9.62 7.40 -21.62
CA ILE A 41 -8.74 7.64 -20.47
C ILE A 41 -9.20 6.82 -19.27
N ASN A 42 -10.51 6.79 -18.98
CA ASN A 42 -11.07 6.00 -17.88
C ASN A 42 -10.83 4.49 -18.09
N ASP A 43 -10.97 4.00 -19.32
CA ASP A 43 -10.69 2.60 -19.66
C ASP A 43 -9.21 2.25 -19.48
N ALA A 44 -8.31 3.14 -19.91
CA ALA A 44 -6.88 2.97 -19.69
C ALA A 44 -6.52 2.98 -18.20
N GLU A 45 -7.09 3.90 -17.42
CA GLU A 45 -6.92 3.95 -15.96
C GLU A 45 -7.40 2.64 -15.32
N LYS A 46 -8.62 2.19 -15.62
CA LYS A 46 -9.16 0.94 -15.10
C LYS A 46 -8.26 -0.26 -15.44
N ALA A 47 -7.76 -0.34 -16.67
CA ALA A 47 -6.84 -1.40 -17.06
C ALA A 47 -5.55 -1.39 -16.22
N THR A 48 -4.99 -0.21 -15.94
CA THR A 48 -3.82 -0.10 -15.06
C THR A 48 -4.12 -0.47 -13.61
N VAL A 49 -5.29 -0.09 -13.09
CA VAL A 49 -5.75 -0.44 -11.73
C VAL A 49 -5.91 -1.94 -11.59
N GLU A 50 -6.58 -2.61 -12.53
CA GLU A 50 -6.78 -4.06 -12.51
C GLU A 50 -5.45 -4.83 -12.65
N ALA A 51 -4.54 -4.34 -13.51
CA ALA A 51 -3.21 -4.95 -13.66
C ALA A 51 -2.40 -4.85 -12.35
N ALA A 52 -2.41 -3.70 -11.68
CA ALA A 52 -1.74 -3.52 -10.40
C ALA A 52 -2.38 -4.37 -9.29
N LYS A 53 -3.72 -4.44 -9.24
CA LYS A 53 -4.46 -5.30 -8.31
C LYS A 53 -4.08 -6.77 -8.49
N SER A 54 -4.04 -7.26 -9.72
CA SER A 54 -3.65 -8.64 -10.02
C SER A 54 -2.24 -8.98 -9.51
N LYS A 55 -1.25 -8.09 -9.76
CA LYS A 55 0.13 -8.25 -9.26
C LYS A 55 0.20 -8.25 -7.74
N ARG A 56 -0.48 -7.31 -7.09
CA ARG A 56 -0.56 -7.21 -5.63
C ARG A 56 -1.18 -8.49 -5.04
N ASP A 57 -2.29 -8.97 -5.61
CA ASP A 57 -2.98 -10.15 -5.12
C ASP A 57 -2.15 -11.42 -5.30
N GLU A 58 -1.39 -11.53 -6.39
CA GLU A 58 -0.41 -12.61 -6.59
C GLU A 58 0.70 -12.59 -5.53
N TYR A 59 1.30 -11.42 -5.30
CA TYR A 59 2.30 -11.26 -4.25
C TYR A 59 1.73 -11.56 -2.86
N ALA A 60 0.51 -11.10 -2.56
CA ALA A 60 -0.17 -11.40 -1.30
C ALA A 60 -0.44 -12.90 -1.11
N ARG A 61 -0.79 -13.64 -2.18
CA ARG A 61 -0.93 -15.10 -2.13
C ARG A 61 0.40 -15.79 -1.84
N ALA A 62 1.50 -15.32 -2.44
CA ALA A 62 2.83 -15.86 -2.16
C ALA A 62 3.24 -15.61 -0.70
N MET A 63 2.98 -14.41 -0.19
CA MET A 63 3.26 -14.07 1.21
C MET A 63 2.35 -14.80 2.19
N GLN A 64 1.11 -15.12 1.83
CA GLN A 64 0.25 -15.97 2.65
C GLN A 64 0.87 -17.36 2.84
N LYS A 65 1.35 -17.99 1.77
CA LYS A 65 2.03 -19.29 1.87
C LYS A 65 3.25 -19.24 2.79
N ARG A 66 4.06 -18.18 2.68
CA ARG A 66 5.20 -17.97 3.59
C ARG A 66 4.77 -17.79 5.05
N LEU A 67 3.66 -17.10 5.30
CA LEU A 67 3.15 -16.93 6.66
C LEU A 67 2.69 -18.28 7.23
N ASP A 68 2.06 -19.11 6.42
CA ASP A 68 1.62 -20.45 6.80
C ASP A 68 2.84 -21.34 7.13
N GLU A 69 3.90 -21.29 6.31
CA GLU A 69 5.17 -22.00 6.56
C GLU A 69 5.85 -21.56 7.87
N LEU A 70 5.93 -20.25 8.13
CA LEU A 70 6.53 -19.72 9.35
C LEU A 70 5.66 -20.02 10.59
N THR A 71 4.34 -20.04 10.43
CA THR A 71 3.41 -20.45 11.49
C THR A 71 3.60 -21.92 11.84
N ALA A 72 3.83 -22.80 10.86
CA ALA A 72 4.14 -24.20 11.13
C ALA A 72 5.46 -24.36 11.92
N LYS A 73 6.47 -23.52 11.65
CA LYS A 73 7.71 -23.49 12.46
C LYS A 73 7.46 -23.01 13.89
N PHE A 74 6.63 -21.99 14.06
CA PHE A 74 6.17 -21.53 15.38
C PHE A 74 5.48 -22.67 16.16
N ASP A 75 4.57 -23.40 15.51
CA ASP A 75 3.86 -24.52 16.15
C ASP A 75 4.82 -25.65 16.54
N ALA A 76 5.82 -25.95 15.71
CA ALA A 76 6.85 -26.92 16.04
C ALA A 76 7.69 -26.48 17.26
N LEU A 77 8.02 -25.17 17.38
CA LEU A 77 8.69 -24.61 18.55
C LEU A 77 7.81 -24.75 19.80
N ASN A 78 6.51 -24.49 19.67
CA ASN A 78 5.54 -24.63 20.76
C ASN A 78 5.46 -26.07 21.29
N VAL A 79 5.42 -27.06 20.38
CA VAL A 79 5.45 -28.49 20.76
C VAL A 79 6.76 -28.84 21.48
N ARG A 80 7.91 -28.29 21.08
CA ARG A 80 9.19 -28.50 21.77
C ARG A 80 9.17 -27.89 23.17
N ALA A 81 8.64 -26.68 23.33
CA ALA A 81 8.52 -26.00 24.62
C ALA A 81 7.62 -26.75 25.61
N ALA A 82 6.54 -27.36 25.09
CA ALA A 82 5.62 -28.17 25.90
C ALA A 82 6.26 -29.47 26.45
N ARG A 83 7.34 -29.96 25.81
CA ARG A 83 8.09 -31.16 26.24
C ARG A 83 9.36 -30.83 27.02
N ALA A 84 9.75 -29.56 27.06
CA ALA A 84 10.93 -29.11 27.79
C ALA A 84 10.59 -28.85 29.26
N GLU A 85 11.62 -28.89 30.11
CA GLU A 85 11.51 -28.60 31.53
C GLU A 85 12.62 -27.62 31.97
N GLY A 86 12.50 -27.09 33.19
CA GLY A 86 13.53 -26.26 33.80
C GLY A 86 13.86 -25.00 32.99
N GLN A 87 15.16 -24.70 32.83
CA GLN A 87 15.61 -23.50 32.15
C GLN A 87 15.29 -23.52 30.65
N THR A 88 15.45 -24.68 29.99
CA THR A 88 15.13 -24.84 28.57
C THR A 88 13.69 -24.47 28.26
N LYS A 89 12.74 -24.85 29.14
CA LYS A 89 11.34 -24.45 29.00
C LYS A 89 11.18 -22.94 29.05
N LYS A 90 11.80 -22.27 30.03
CA LYS A 90 11.72 -20.80 30.18
C LYS A 90 12.27 -20.06 28.97
N ASP A 91 13.40 -20.53 28.43
CA ASP A 91 14.02 -19.93 27.25
C ASP A 91 13.14 -20.09 26.00
N LEU A 92 12.55 -21.28 25.81
CA LEU A 92 11.62 -21.56 24.71
C LEU A 92 10.30 -20.77 24.84
N ASP A 93 9.74 -20.68 26.04
CA ASP A 93 8.52 -19.90 26.30
C ASP A 93 8.78 -18.41 26.00
N THR A 94 9.96 -17.87 26.32
CA THR A 94 10.36 -16.50 25.97
C THR A 94 10.44 -16.31 24.45
N LYS A 95 11.12 -17.24 23.74
CA LYS A 95 11.21 -17.20 22.27
C LYS A 95 9.84 -17.29 21.60
N LEU A 96 8.91 -18.06 22.18
CA LEU A 96 7.54 -18.19 21.67
C LEU A 96 6.75 -16.88 21.81
N GLU A 97 6.86 -16.17 22.93
CA GLU A 97 6.19 -14.87 23.07
C GLU A 97 6.72 -13.85 22.06
N GLU A 98 8.04 -13.79 21.84
CA GLU A 98 8.63 -12.94 20.81
C GLU A 98 8.14 -13.33 19.40
N ALA A 99 8.19 -14.62 19.07
CA ALA A 99 7.77 -15.12 17.77
C ALA A 99 6.27 -14.87 17.51
N LYS A 100 5.42 -14.98 18.53
CA LYS A 100 3.99 -14.68 18.45
C LYS A 100 3.75 -13.22 18.08
N VAL A 101 4.42 -12.27 18.74
CA VAL A 101 4.33 -10.84 18.41
C VAL A 101 4.76 -10.58 16.97
N LYS A 102 5.85 -11.20 16.51
CA LYS A 102 6.32 -11.04 15.12
C LYS A 102 5.37 -11.67 14.10
N ARG A 103 4.75 -12.80 14.43
CA ARG A 103 3.76 -13.48 13.57
C ARG A 103 2.54 -12.59 13.36
N ASP A 104 2.02 -12.03 14.45
CA ASP A 104 0.85 -11.17 14.39
C ASP A 104 1.15 -9.87 13.63
N ALA A 105 2.36 -9.32 13.77
CA ALA A 105 2.83 -8.18 12.98
C ALA A 105 2.94 -8.50 11.49
N ALA A 106 3.50 -9.66 11.12
CA ALA A 106 3.57 -10.13 9.73
C ALA A 106 2.18 -10.33 9.12
N ALA A 107 1.26 -10.95 9.86
CA ALA A 107 -0.14 -11.13 9.45
C ALA A 107 -0.85 -9.78 9.22
N LYS A 108 -0.66 -8.82 10.14
CA LYS A 108 -1.19 -7.46 10.00
C LYS A 108 -0.64 -6.77 8.75
N LYS A 109 0.66 -6.83 8.51
CA LYS A 109 1.29 -6.22 7.32
C LYS A 109 0.80 -6.85 6.02
N LEU A 110 0.62 -8.16 6.01
CA LEU A 110 0.00 -8.85 4.87
C LEU A 110 -1.45 -8.39 4.64
N GLY A 111 -2.21 -8.13 5.71
CA GLY A 111 -3.53 -7.51 5.62
C GLY A 111 -3.48 -6.10 5.01
N GLU A 112 -2.59 -5.24 5.49
CA GLU A 112 -2.37 -3.89 4.94
C GLU A 112 -2.04 -3.92 3.44
N LEU A 113 -1.22 -4.90 3.01
CA LEU A 113 -0.89 -5.10 1.60
C LEU A 113 -2.13 -5.49 0.77
N LYS A 114 -2.98 -6.40 1.26
CA LYS A 114 -4.20 -6.84 0.54
C LYS A 114 -5.18 -5.68 0.31
N GLU A 115 -5.19 -4.69 1.21
CA GLU A 115 -6.03 -3.50 1.12
C GLU A 115 -5.37 -2.31 0.39
N ALA A 116 -4.07 -2.39 0.07
CA ALA A 116 -3.33 -1.27 -0.51
C ALA A 116 -3.75 -0.95 -1.95
N SER A 117 -3.95 0.32 -2.28
CA SER A 117 -4.33 0.76 -3.63
C SER A 117 -3.25 0.51 -4.68
N HIS A 118 -3.65 0.60 -5.96
CA HIS A 118 -2.79 0.35 -7.12
C HIS A 118 -1.48 1.17 -7.12
N ASP A 119 -1.51 2.38 -6.56
CA ASP A 119 -0.41 3.34 -6.47
C ASP A 119 0.42 3.22 -5.16
N ARG A 120 -0.06 2.44 -4.19
CA ARG A 120 0.57 2.34 -2.85
C ARG A 120 1.12 0.97 -2.52
N TRP A 121 0.63 -0.10 -3.12
CA TRP A 121 0.97 -1.46 -2.69
C TRP A 121 2.48 -1.77 -2.76
N GLU A 122 3.21 -1.23 -3.73
CA GLU A 122 4.67 -1.39 -3.82
C GLU A 122 5.40 -0.76 -2.63
N LYS A 123 4.91 0.36 -2.10
CA LYS A 123 5.49 1.00 -0.90
C LYS A 123 5.18 0.23 0.38
N VAL A 124 4.07 -0.52 0.40
CA VAL A 124 3.69 -1.37 1.54
C VAL A 124 4.54 -2.64 1.58
N LYS A 125 4.99 -3.11 0.41
CA LYS A 125 5.78 -4.33 0.23
C LYS A 125 6.97 -4.43 1.17
N ASP A 126 7.79 -3.39 1.28
CA ASP A 126 8.98 -3.37 2.15
C ASP A 126 8.61 -3.60 3.62
N GLY A 127 7.47 -3.06 4.07
CA GLY A 127 6.96 -3.29 5.42
C GLY A 127 6.52 -4.74 5.65
N VAL A 128 6.02 -5.42 4.62
CA VAL A 128 5.70 -6.85 4.67
C VAL A 128 6.99 -7.66 4.75
N GLU A 129 7.96 -7.38 3.89
CA GLU A 129 9.22 -8.13 3.83
C GLU A 129 9.98 -8.06 5.15
N ASN A 130 10.10 -6.86 5.73
CA ASN A 130 10.74 -6.68 7.03
C ASN A 130 10.04 -7.45 8.15
N ALA A 131 8.70 -7.41 8.20
CA ALA A 131 7.94 -8.14 9.22
C ALA A 131 8.09 -9.67 9.09
N PHE A 132 8.21 -10.17 7.86
CA PHE A 132 8.42 -11.60 7.59
C PHE A 132 9.85 -12.04 7.93
N GLU A 133 10.87 -11.23 7.63
CA GLU A 133 12.24 -11.53 8.05
C GLU A 133 12.39 -11.53 9.58
N ASP A 134 11.70 -10.62 10.27
CA ASP A 134 11.65 -10.61 11.73
C ASP A 134 10.99 -11.88 12.29
N LEU A 135 9.85 -12.30 11.73
CA LEU A 135 9.20 -13.55 12.12
C LEU A 135 10.10 -14.75 11.86
N LYS A 136 10.73 -14.81 10.68
CA LYS A 136 11.64 -15.89 10.31
C LYS A 136 12.77 -16.05 11.33
N LYS A 137 13.44 -14.95 11.69
CA LYS A 137 14.49 -14.94 12.72
C LYS A 137 13.99 -15.40 14.10
N ALA A 138 12.73 -15.12 14.42
CA ALA A 138 12.14 -15.49 15.70
C ALA A 138 11.75 -16.98 15.79
N VAL A 139 11.46 -17.65 14.66
CA VAL A 139 11.04 -19.06 14.64
C VAL A 139 12.13 -20.04 14.24
N GLU A 140 13.23 -19.56 13.64
CA GLU A 140 14.44 -20.33 13.35
C GLU A 140 15.39 -20.31 14.56
#